data_AF-A0A1M7SIK6-F1
#
_entry.id   AF-A0A1M7SIK6-F1
#
_cell.length_a   1.000
_cell.length_b   1.000
_cell.length_c   1.000
_cell.angle_alpha   90.00
_cell.angle_beta   90.00
_cell.angle_gamma   90.00
#
_symmetry.space_group_name_H-M   'P 1'
#
loop_
_entity.id
_entity.type
_entity.pdbx_description
1 polymer ?
#
loop_
_entity_poly.entity_id
_entity_poly.type
_entity_poly.pdbx_seq_one_letter_code
_entity_poly.pdbx_strand_id
1 'polypeptide(L)' 'MTKQEFLALDGKAQLKYLNEEAAKGLSFNEISAELKMTKKEFEKFGLYYVKDKFMLKPMRGYQTTVRSGNEEKS' A
#
# COMPACT_ATOMS: atom_id res chain seq x y z
N MET A 1 8.80 -1.40 15.42
CA MET A 1 7.45 -2.00 15.54
C MET A 1 7.53 -3.48 15.15
N THR A 2 6.72 -4.40 15.69
CA THR A 2 6.73 -5.80 15.21
C THR A 2 5.75 -5.99 14.06
N LYS A 3 5.95 -7.03 13.24
CA LYS A 3 5.03 -7.39 12.14
C LYS A 3 3.58 -7.53 12.61
N GLN A 4 3.35 -8.21 13.74
CA GLN A 4 1.99 -8.44 14.27
C GLN A 4 1.33 -7.14 14.72
N GLU A 5 2.08 -6.29 15.43
CA GLU A 5 1.61 -4.96 15.83
C GLU A 5 1.25 -4.13 14.59
N PHE A 6 2.10 -4.13 13.56
CA PHE A 6 1.83 -3.44 12.30
C PHE A 6 0.57 -3.95 11.60
N LEU A 7 0.36 -5.26 11.55
CA LEU A 7 -0.82 -5.88 10.93
C LEU A 7 -2.11 -5.65 11.71
N ALA A 8 -2.02 -5.43 13.03
CA ALA A 8 -3.15 -5.11 13.88
C ALA A 8 -3.59 -3.64 13.79
N LEU A 9 -2.72 -2.76 13.25
CA LEU A 9 -3.05 -1.36 13.03
C LEU A 9 -4.06 -1.17 11.91
N ASP A 10 -4.87 -0.12 12.04
CA ASP A 10 -5.75 0.34 10.98
C ASP A 10 -4.94 0.87 9.79
N GLY A 11 -5.48 0.79 8.58
CA GLY A 11 -4.75 1.15 7.35
C GLY A 11 -4.19 2.58 7.38
N LYS A 12 -4.87 3.50 8.07
CA LYS A 12 -4.37 4.87 8.30
C LYS A 12 -3.15 4.93 9.24
N ALA A 13 -3.14 4.11 10.28
CA ALA A 13 -2.03 4.05 11.23
C ALA A 13 -0.82 3.34 10.62
N GLN A 14 -1.05 2.28 9.85
CA GLN A 14 -0.03 1.63 9.01
C GLN A 14 0.60 2.65 8.05
N LEU A 15 -0.23 3.41 7.34
CA LEU A 15 0.23 4.44 6.40
C LEU A 15 1.08 5.52 7.08
N LYS A 16 0.67 5.95 8.28
CA LYS A 16 1.41 6.96 9.06
C LYS A 16 2.80 6.45 9.42
N TYR A 17 2.90 5.25 9.98
CA TYR A 17 4.19 4.63 10.32
C TYR A 17 5.11 4.54 9.10
N LEU A 18 4.60 4.03 7.97
CA LEU A 18 5.39 3.87 6.76
C LEU A 18 5.88 5.21 6.18
N ASN A 19 5.07 6.26 6.26
CA ASN A 19 5.50 7.60 5.84
C ASN A 19 6.51 8.23 6.82
N GLU A 20 6.41 7.96 8.12
CA GLU A 20 7.44 8.40 9.10
C GLU A 20 8.78 7.72 8.84
N GLU A 21 8.78 6.43 8.49
CA GLU A 21 9.99 5.71 8.09
C GLU A 21 10.54 6.21 6.76
N ALA A 22 9.68 6.40 5.75
CA ALA A 22 10.10 6.97 4.47
C ALA A 22 10.69 8.39 4.62
N ALA A 23 10.14 9.20 5.54
CA ALA A 23 10.66 10.53 5.85
C ALA A 23 12.06 10.52 6.48
N LYS A 24 12.50 9.39 7.05
CA LYS A 24 13.88 9.18 7.52
C LYS A 24 14.85 8.85 6.38
N GLY A 25 14.36 8.76 5.13
CA GLY A 25 15.14 8.36 3.96
C GLY A 25 15.15 6.85 3.71
N LEU A 26 14.33 6.07 4.44
CA LEU A 26 14.24 4.64 4.27
C LEU A 26 13.41 4.30 3.02
N SER A 27 13.95 3.45 2.16
CA SER A 27 13.22 2.97 0.99
C SER A 27 12.21 1.87 1.36
N PHE A 28 11.20 1.67 0.50
CA PHE A 28 10.22 0.58 0.65
C PHE A 28 10.86 -0.77 0.99
N ASN A 29 11.97 -1.10 0.32
CA ASN A 29 12.65 -2.38 0.52
C ASN A 29 13.20 -2.54 1.95
N GLU A 30 13.77 -1.47 2.52
CA GLU A 30 14.29 -1.49 3.90
C GLU A 30 13.18 -1.61 4.92
N ILE A 31 12.10 -0.83 4.76
CA ILE A 31 10.94 -0.87 5.65
C ILE A 31 10.25 -2.25 5.57
N SER A 32 10.17 -2.83 4.36
CA SER A 32 9.61 -4.16 4.16
C SER A 32 10.49 -5.26 4.78
N ALA A 33 11.82 -5.11 4.70
CA ALA A 33 12.78 -6.02 5.33
C ALA A 33 12.71 -5.96 6.85
N GLU A 34 12.58 -4.75 7.43
CA GLU A 34 12.43 -4.55 8.87
C GLU A 34 11.14 -5.20 9.40
N LEU A 35 10.03 -5.02 8.69
CA LEU A 35 8.75 -5.63 9.04
C LEU A 35 8.65 -7.12 8.67
N LYS A 36 9.65 -7.68 7.99
CA LYS A 36 9.61 -9.03 7.38
C LYS A 36 8.32 -9.26 6.59
N MET A 37 7.93 -8.24 5.84
CA MET A 37 6.74 -8.24 4.99
C MET A 37 7.15 -8.16 3.52
N THR A 38 6.39 -8.82 2.67
CA THR A 38 6.60 -8.75 1.23
C THR A 38 5.67 -7.71 0.62
N LYS A 39 6.03 -7.22 -0.58
CA LYS A 39 5.20 -6.29 -1.35
C LYS A 39 3.75 -6.78 -1.52
N LYS A 40 3.56 -8.09 -1.77
CA LYS A 40 2.23 -8.71 -1.87
C LYS A 40 1.37 -8.50 -0.61
N GLU A 41 1.97 -8.57 0.57
CA GLU A 41 1.23 -8.36 1.82
C GLU A 41 0.78 -6.91 1.91
N PHE A 42 1.67 -5.94 1.65
CA PHE A 42 1.29 -4.51 1.60
C PHE A 42 0.17 -4.26 0.58
N GLU A 43 0.26 -4.82 -0.62
CA GLU A 43 -0.76 -4.71 -1.67
C GLU A 43 -2.12 -5.29 -1.21
N LYS A 44 -2.11 -6.38 -0.44
CA LYS A 44 -3.31 -7.01 0.16
C LYS A 44 -3.97 -6.12 1.21
N PHE A 45 -3.20 -5.31 1.93
CA PHE A 45 -3.69 -4.24 2.82
C PHE A 45 -4.06 -2.95 2.07
N GLY A 46 -3.79 -2.89 0.75
CA GLY A 46 -4.01 -1.70 -0.05
C GLY A 46 -2.94 -0.62 0.14
N LEU A 47 -1.75 -0.97 0.64
CA LEU A 47 -0.64 -0.05 0.83
C LEU A 47 0.28 -0.07 -0.41
N TYR A 48 0.59 1.11 -0.93
CA TYR A 48 1.43 1.31 -2.12
C TYR A 48 2.50 2.35 -1.84
N TYR A 49 3.66 2.20 -2.46
CA TYR A 49 4.76 3.17 -2.36
C TYR A 49 4.91 3.90 -3.70
N VAL A 50 4.80 5.23 -3.70
CA VAL A 50 4.78 6.08 -4.90
C VAL A 50 5.62 7.32 -4.66
N LYS A 51 6.60 7.58 -5.55
CA LYS A 51 7.40 8.83 -5.57
C LYS A 51 7.91 9.26 -4.19
N ASP A 52 8.38 8.32 -3.37
CA ASP A 52 8.91 8.53 -2.01
C ASP A 52 7.91 8.49 -0.84
N LYS A 53 6.62 8.33 -1.10
CA LYS A 53 5.60 8.28 -0.04
C LYS A 53 4.77 7.02 -0.09
N PHE A 54 4.33 6.57 1.08
CA PHE A 54 3.34 5.52 1.15
C PHE A 54 1.95 6.12 0.97
N MET A 55 1.10 5.41 0.24
CA MET A 55 -0.28 5.74 -0.02
C MET A 55 -1.15 4.52 0.31
N LEU A 56 -2.23 4.75 1.04
CA LEU A 56 -3.27 3.75 1.25
C LEU A 56 -4.29 3.92 0.12
N LYS A 57 -4.59 2.83 -0.60
CA LYS A 57 -5.64 2.80 -1.61
C LYS A 57 -6.97 3.07 -0.91
N PRO A 58 -7.70 4.13 -1.28
CA PRO A 58 -8.97 4.47 -0.65
C PRO A 58 -10.09 3.46 -0.96
N MET A 59 -9.91 2.60 -1.97
CA MET A 59 -10.90 1.60 -2.39
C MET A 59 -10.51 0.19 -1.96
N ARG A 60 -11.14 -0.30 -0.88
CA ARG A 60 -11.30 -1.74 -0.60
C ARG A 60 -12.49 -2.37 -1.36
N GLY A 61 -13.16 -1.60 -2.24
CA GLY A 61 -14.45 -2.01 -2.81
C GLY A 61 -14.80 -1.51 -4.22
N TYR A 62 -13.83 -1.07 -5.03
CA TYR A 62 -14.10 -0.84 -6.45
C TYR A 62 -12.98 -1.48 -7.26
N GLN A 63 -13.15 -2.78 -7.47
CA GLN A 63 -12.94 -3.32 -8.80
C GLN A 63 -13.90 -2.56 -9.72
N THR A 64 -13.45 -1.45 -10.29
CA THR A 64 -14.05 -0.96 -11.53
C THR A 64 -13.71 -1.99 -12.61
N THR A 65 -14.47 -3.08 -12.66
CA THR A 65 -14.90 -3.62 -13.95
C THR A 65 -15.98 -2.69 -14.47
N VAL A 66 -15.62 -1.44 -14.75
CA VAL A 66 -16.24 -0.76 -15.88
C VAL A 66 -15.21 -0.91 -16.97
N ARG A 67 -15.46 -1.87 -17.87
CA ARG A 67 -14.94 -1.78 -19.23
C ARG A 67 -15.43 -0.43 -19.74
N SER A 68 -14.60 0.60 -19.68
CA SER A 68 -14.87 1.83 -20.42
C SER A 68 -14.74 1.41 -21.88
N GLY A 69 -15.87 1.26 -22.55
CA GLY A 69 -15.93 0.77 -23.92
C GLY A 69 -15.34 1.77 -24.92
N ASN A 70 -14.79 1.22 -26.00
CA ASN A 70 -15.05 1.64 -27.37
C ASN A 70 -14.48 0.58 -28.35
N GLU A 71 -15.02 0.53 -29.57
CA GLU A 71 -14.73 -0.37 -30.72
C GLU A 71 -15.63 -1.62 -30.78
N GLU A 72 -16.51 -1.83 -31.76
CA GLU A 72 -16.67 -1.17 -33.06
C GLU A 72 -18.11 -1.40 -33.58
N LYS A 73 -18.66 -0.44 -34.32
CA LYS A 73 -19.93 -0.55 -35.04
C LYS A 73 -19.82 -1.64 -36.12
N SER A 74 -20.86 -2.46 -36.28
CA SER A 74 -21.28 -3.01 -37.58
C SER A 74 -22.77 -3.31 -37.55
#